data_AF-A0A0M9DS44-F1
#
_entry.id   AF-A0A0M9DS44-F1
#
_cell.length_a   1.000
_cell.length_b   1.000
_cell.length_c   1.000
_cell.angle_alpha   90.00
_cell.angle_beta   90.00
_cell.angle_gamma   90.00
#
_symmetry.space_group_name_H-M   'P 1'
#
loop_
_entity.id
_entity.type
_entity.pdbx_description
1 polymer ?
#
loop_
_entity_poly.entity_id
_entity_poly.type
_entity_poly.pdbx_seq_one_letter_code
_entity_poly.pdbx_strand_id
1 'polypeptide(L)'
;MIDIPRYYQLLGVNEKDSLAKIKQAYFDKTKEIHHQYATSQEAQEAFIALTEAYEVVSGKMQRKLKSKSFDYETWIKEVKNKADFYAEKKHEDFEKFINEDYNYLALVRIGGMVGMILALTFIPFILYIGYVKDFFWGSVFVVVITLPITGHLVYYGLDSLKMGNLNDAIQTIVTNIIFQIVGLSVINVVVFLRIGLQTLITLQTYALIYLLSILVAFVVAQWVYPLKKTSKKYLYIFALVPFVMSLFLCFNYFFSSYPTQETYQYHVHLQYYKNRRPKVSSKITLKYDGYEKYGEYIGLQVFWDYKPIESSSNIRYTFKQGLFGIRVMTDYEFSPDEK
;
A
#
# COMPACT_ATOMS: atom_id res chain seq x y z
N MET A 1 -33.33 8.96 -34.89
CA MET A 1 -33.95 8.56 -33.60
C MET A 1 -33.14 7.36 -33.10
N ILE A 2 -32.65 7.41 -31.85
CA ILE A 2 -31.75 6.36 -31.30
C ILE A 2 -32.57 5.08 -31.11
N ASP A 3 -32.29 4.05 -31.91
CA ASP A 3 -32.98 2.76 -31.86
C ASP A 3 -32.24 1.80 -30.93
N ILE A 4 -32.53 1.93 -29.63
CA ILE A 4 -31.86 1.17 -28.56
C ILE A 4 -31.98 -0.36 -28.76
N PRO A 5 -33.16 -0.94 -29.08
CA PRO A 5 -33.29 -2.37 -29.38
C PRO A 5 -32.37 -2.85 -30.51
N ARG A 6 -32.21 -2.07 -31.58
CA ARG A 6 -31.32 -2.41 -32.69
C ARG A 6 -29.85 -2.46 -32.26
N TYR A 7 -29.40 -1.60 -31.35
CA TYR A 7 -28.02 -1.62 -30.87
C TYR A 7 -27.69 -2.84 -30.00
N TYR A 8 -28.64 -3.31 -29.19
CA TYR A 8 -28.51 -4.58 -28.48
C TYR A 8 -28.38 -5.77 -29.46
N GLN A 9 -29.21 -5.80 -30.52
CA GLN A 9 -29.10 -6.81 -31.57
C GLN A 9 -27.79 -6.72 -32.35
N LEU A 10 -27.33 -5.51 -32.68
CA LEU A 10 -26.08 -5.29 -33.41
C LEU A 10 -24.87 -5.83 -32.61
N LEU A 11 -24.88 -5.67 -31.29
CA LEU A 11 -23.87 -6.22 -30.40
C LEU A 11 -24.08 -7.71 -30.08
N GLY A 12 -25.27 -8.26 -30.32
CA GLY A 12 -25.61 -9.65 -29.96
C GLY A 12 -25.79 -9.87 -28.46
N VAL A 13 -26.26 -8.84 -27.73
CA VAL A 13 -26.44 -8.87 -26.28
C VAL A 13 -27.85 -8.46 -25.87
N ASN A 14 -28.29 -8.88 -24.69
CA ASN A 14 -29.60 -8.54 -24.14
C ASN A 14 -29.53 -7.27 -23.29
N GLU A 15 -30.67 -6.59 -23.12
CA GLU A 15 -30.78 -5.39 -22.26
C GLU A 15 -30.39 -5.65 -20.80
N LYS A 16 -30.58 -6.89 -20.32
CA LYS A 16 -30.23 -7.31 -18.96
C LYS A 16 -28.78 -7.79 -18.81
N ASP A 17 -28.01 -7.85 -19.90
CA ASP A 17 -26.63 -8.31 -19.84
C ASP A 17 -25.74 -7.30 -19.12
N SER A 18 -24.76 -7.81 -18.38
CA SER A 18 -23.83 -6.96 -17.64
C SER A 18 -22.97 -6.10 -18.58
N LEU A 19 -22.52 -4.94 -18.11
CA LEU A 19 -21.62 -4.07 -18.87
C LEU A 19 -20.34 -4.80 -19.34
N ALA A 20 -19.86 -5.76 -18.55
CA ALA A 20 -18.72 -6.59 -18.91
C ALA A 20 -19.02 -7.46 -20.15
N LYS A 21 -20.22 -8.06 -20.21
CA LYS A 21 -20.66 -8.88 -21.34
C LYS A 21 -20.92 -8.03 -22.58
N ILE A 22 -21.53 -6.85 -22.44
CA ILE A 22 -21.70 -5.88 -23.53
C ILE A 22 -20.34 -5.47 -24.12
N LYS A 23 -19.37 -5.18 -23.25
CA LYS A 23 -18.00 -4.82 -23.65
C LYS A 23 -17.30 -5.98 -24.37
N GLN A 24 -17.47 -7.21 -23.88
CA GLN A 24 -16.90 -8.41 -24.49
C GLN A 24 -17.49 -8.67 -25.89
N ALA A 25 -18.80 -8.61 -26.04
CA ALA A 25 -19.46 -8.82 -27.33
C ALA A 25 -19.07 -7.76 -28.38
N TYR A 26 -18.90 -6.49 -27.94
CA TYR A 26 -18.32 -5.45 -28.79
C TYR A 26 -16.92 -5.85 -29.28
N PHE A 27 -16.06 -6.37 -28.40
CA PHE A 27 -14.71 -6.78 -28.78
C PHE A 27 -14.69 -7.94 -29.78
N ASP A 28 -15.48 -8.98 -29.53
CA ASP A 28 -15.54 -10.16 -30.39
C ASP A 28 -15.95 -9.76 -31.80
N LYS A 29 -16.99 -8.93 -31.94
CA LYS A 29 -17.42 -8.41 -33.24
C LYS A 29 -16.43 -7.44 -33.88
N THR A 30 -15.74 -6.63 -33.09
CA THR A 30 -14.72 -5.73 -33.62
C THR A 30 -13.55 -6.51 -34.23
N LYS A 31 -13.19 -7.64 -33.61
CA LYS A 31 -12.13 -8.54 -34.08
C LYS A 31 -12.49 -9.19 -35.42
N GLU A 32 -13.73 -9.61 -35.59
CA GLU A 32 -14.23 -10.17 -36.85
C GLU A 32 -14.15 -9.14 -38.01
N ILE A 33 -14.46 -7.88 -37.74
CA ILE A 33 -14.50 -6.82 -38.75
C ILE A 33 -13.10 -6.24 -39.06
N HIS A 34 -12.16 -6.32 -38.10
CA HIS A 34 -10.82 -5.71 -38.18
C HIS A 34 -10.06 -6.12 -39.46
N HIS A 35 -10.13 -7.38 -39.87
CA HIS A 35 -9.45 -7.89 -41.05
C HIS A 35 -9.92 -7.26 -42.38
N GLN A 36 -11.16 -6.77 -42.42
CA GLN A 36 -11.80 -6.25 -43.65
C GLN A 36 -11.93 -4.72 -43.66
N TYR A 37 -11.63 -4.07 -42.53
CA TYR A 37 -11.82 -2.63 -42.33
C TYR A 37 -10.96 -1.77 -43.27
N ALA A 38 -9.69 -2.13 -43.47
CA ALA A 38 -8.79 -1.38 -44.36
C ALA A 38 -9.16 -1.52 -45.85
N THR A 39 -9.90 -2.56 -46.21
CA THR A 39 -10.13 -2.96 -47.60
C THR A 39 -11.56 -2.70 -48.11
N SER A 40 -12.54 -2.49 -47.22
CA SER A 40 -13.94 -2.33 -47.62
C SER A 40 -14.63 -1.18 -46.89
N GLN A 41 -15.35 -0.36 -47.66
CA GLN A 41 -16.19 0.71 -47.12
C GLN A 41 -17.30 0.15 -46.22
N GLU A 42 -17.82 -1.04 -46.55
CA GLU A 42 -18.83 -1.75 -45.76
C GLU A 42 -18.34 -2.09 -44.34
N ALA A 43 -17.09 -2.58 -44.20
CA ALA A 43 -16.51 -2.84 -42.88
C ALA A 43 -16.27 -1.56 -42.07
N GLN A 44 -15.98 -0.43 -42.74
CA GLN A 44 -15.84 0.87 -42.06
C GLN A 44 -17.18 1.33 -41.49
N GLU A 45 -18.25 1.25 -42.28
CA GLU A 45 -19.61 1.57 -41.86
C GLU A 45 -20.08 0.63 -40.72
N ALA A 46 -19.77 -0.67 -40.83
CA ALA A 46 -20.07 -1.65 -39.80
C ALA A 46 -19.35 -1.37 -38.46
N PHE A 47 -18.07 -0.97 -38.51
CA PHE A 47 -17.30 -0.61 -37.31
C PHE A 47 -17.86 0.64 -36.63
N ILE A 48 -18.23 1.67 -37.40
CA ILE A 48 -18.84 2.89 -36.88
C ILE A 48 -20.17 2.54 -36.18
N ALA A 49 -21.02 1.76 -36.84
CA ALA A 49 -22.30 1.32 -36.26
C ALA A 49 -22.11 0.49 -34.99
N LEU A 50 -21.11 -0.42 -34.96
CA LEU A 50 -20.78 -1.23 -33.80
C LEU A 50 -20.27 -0.38 -32.62
N THR A 51 -19.44 0.63 -32.90
CA THR A 51 -18.93 1.58 -31.91
C THR A 51 -20.04 2.46 -31.35
N GLU A 52 -20.93 2.96 -32.22
CA GLU A 52 -22.11 3.72 -31.83
C GLU A 52 -22.99 2.90 -30.88
N ALA A 53 -23.30 1.66 -31.26
CA ALA A 53 -24.10 0.74 -30.47
C ALA A 53 -23.51 0.53 -29.08
N TYR A 54 -22.20 0.30 -29.00
CA TYR A 54 -21.51 0.14 -27.72
C TYR A 54 -21.55 1.42 -26.88
N GLU A 55 -21.30 2.59 -27.44
CA GLU A 55 -21.33 3.85 -26.68
C GLU A 55 -22.73 4.20 -26.17
N VAL A 56 -23.78 3.88 -26.95
CA VAL A 56 -25.19 4.08 -26.55
C VAL A 56 -25.57 3.12 -25.44
N VAL A 57 -25.35 1.81 -25.64
CA VAL A 57 -25.74 0.76 -24.69
C VAL A 57 -24.93 0.84 -23.39
N SER A 58 -23.66 1.24 -23.44
CA SER A 58 -22.83 1.46 -22.24
C SER A 58 -23.12 2.76 -21.49
N GLY A 59 -24.03 3.62 -22.01
CA GLY A 59 -24.37 4.91 -21.43
C GLY A 59 -23.30 6.00 -21.58
N LYS A 60 -22.22 5.75 -22.35
CA LYS A 60 -21.18 6.76 -22.63
C LYS A 60 -21.70 7.87 -23.52
N MET A 61 -22.53 7.53 -24.50
CA MET A 61 -23.13 8.49 -25.44
C MET A 61 -24.08 9.45 -24.72
N GLN A 62 -24.84 8.97 -23.72
CA GLN A 62 -25.73 9.82 -22.91
C GLN A 62 -24.96 10.88 -22.10
N ARG A 63 -23.73 10.59 -21.65
CA ARG A 63 -22.88 11.60 -20.99
C ARG A 63 -22.36 12.63 -21.99
N LYS A 64 -21.98 12.20 -23.19
CA LYS A 64 -21.51 13.09 -24.28
C LYS A 64 -22.63 14.02 -24.74
N LEU A 65 -23.84 13.49 -24.97
CA LEU A 65 -25.03 14.24 -25.39
C LEU A 65 -25.49 15.29 -24.35
N LYS A 66 -25.21 15.09 -23.06
CA LYS A 66 -25.48 16.09 -22.02
C LYS A 66 -24.45 17.24 -21.99
N SER A 67 -23.32 17.11 -22.69
CA SER A 67 -22.35 18.20 -22.80
C SER A 67 -22.83 19.22 -23.84
N LYS A 68 -22.73 20.51 -23.52
CA LYS A 68 -23.16 21.61 -24.41
C LYS A 68 -22.39 21.69 -25.74
N SER A 69 -21.32 20.91 -25.90
CA SER A 69 -20.38 20.97 -27.02
C SER A 69 -20.34 19.70 -27.87
N PHE A 70 -21.34 18.82 -27.75
CA PHE A 70 -21.33 17.57 -28.52
C PHE A 70 -21.72 17.82 -29.98
N ASP A 71 -20.74 17.64 -30.86
CA ASP A 71 -20.92 17.60 -32.31
C ASP A 71 -20.80 16.16 -32.81
N TYR A 72 -21.83 15.70 -33.51
CA TYR A 72 -21.91 14.35 -34.04
C TYR A 72 -20.91 14.12 -35.19
N GLU A 73 -20.62 15.13 -36.01
CA GLU A 73 -19.64 15.00 -37.08
C GLU A 73 -18.22 14.87 -36.53
N THR A 74 -17.87 15.69 -35.53
CA THR A 74 -16.60 15.56 -34.81
C THR A 74 -16.45 14.19 -34.16
N TRP A 75 -17.53 13.65 -33.57
CA TRP A 75 -17.52 12.29 -33.00
C TRP A 75 -17.31 11.20 -34.07
N ILE A 76 -17.99 11.28 -35.22
CA ILE A 76 -17.75 10.34 -36.33
C ILE A 76 -16.28 10.41 -36.76
N LYS A 77 -15.72 11.61 -36.87
CA LYS A 77 -14.32 11.82 -37.25
C LYS A 77 -13.37 11.22 -36.23
N GLU A 78 -13.64 11.36 -34.93
CA GLU A 78 -12.88 10.70 -33.87
C GLU A 78 -12.96 9.18 -33.96
N VAL A 79 -14.16 8.62 -34.17
CA VAL A 79 -14.35 7.17 -34.32
C VAL A 79 -13.59 6.65 -35.54
N LYS A 80 -13.66 7.33 -36.69
CA LYS A 80 -12.90 6.99 -37.91
C LYS A 80 -11.40 7.05 -37.67
N ASN A 81 -10.88 8.16 -37.13
CA ASN A 81 -9.45 8.28 -36.82
C ASN A 81 -8.96 7.17 -35.88
N LYS A 82 -9.79 6.83 -34.89
CA LYS A 82 -9.49 5.77 -33.93
C LYS A 82 -9.53 4.39 -34.59
N ALA A 83 -10.46 4.17 -35.50
CA ALA A 83 -10.59 2.94 -36.28
C ALA A 83 -9.47 2.77 -37.32
N ASP A 84 -9.07 3.84 -38.01
CA ASP A 84 -7.94 3.86 -38.94
C ASP A 84 -6.62 3.57 -38.19
N PHE A 85 -6.44 4.20 -37.01
CA PHE A 85 -5.36 3.86 -36.10
C PHE A 85 -5.38 2.38 -35.67
N TYR A 86 -6.56 1.76 -35.55
CA TYR A 86 -6.67 0.33 -35.24
C TYR A 86 -6.39 -0.56 -36.45
N ALA A 87 -6.80 -0.15 -37.65
CA ALA A 87 -6.58 -0.87 -38.89
C ALA A 87 -5.08 -0.97 -39.24
N GLU A 88 -4.30 0.05 -38.90
CA GLU A 88 -2.85 0.09 -39.13
C GLU A 88 -2.05 -0.79 -38.15
N LYS A 89 -2.60 -1.12 -36.97
CA LYS A 89 -1.90 -1.95 -35.98
C LYS A 89 -2.03 -3.45 -36.28
N LYS A 90 -0.94 -4.18 -36.12
CA LYS A 90 -0.95 -5.66 -36.17
C LYS A 90 -1.88 -6.22 -35.10
N HIS A 91 -2.55 -7.32 -35.43
CA HIS A 91 -3.55 -7.99 -34.58
C HIS A 91 -3.05 -8.29 -33.15
N GLU A 92 -1.74 -8.56 -32.96
CA GLU A 92 -1.12 -8.74 -31.63
C GLU A 92 -1.08 -7.46 -30.77
N ASP A 93 -0.88 -6.29 -31.38
CA ASP A 93 -0.83 -5.01 -30.66
C ASP A 93 -2.23 -4.53 -30.25
N PHE A 94 -3.26 -4.93 -31.01
CA PHE A 94 -4.66 -4.67 -30.69
C PHE A 94 -5.12 -5.47 -29.47
N GLU A 95 -4.79 -6.77 -29.41
CA GLU A 95 -5.08 -7.61 -28.24
C GLU A 95 -4.32 -7.13 -27.00
N LYS A 96 -3.05 -6.71 -27.13
CA LYS A 96 -2.29 -6.12 -26.01
C LYS A 96 -2.91 -4.84 -25.47
N PHE A 97 -3.27 -3.89 -26.34
CA PHE A 97 -3.84 -2.62 -25.91
C PHE A 97 -5.22 -2.79 -25.23
N ILE A 98 -6.06 -3.69 -25.75
CA ILE A 98 -7.38 -3.97 -25.15
C ILE A 98 -7.23 -4.70 -23.80
N ASN A 99 -6.31 -5.66 -23.73
CA ASN A 99 -5.98 -6.33 -22.47
C ASN A 99 -5.28 -5.41 -21.48
N GLU A 100 -4.52 -4.40 -21.92
CA GLU A 100 -3.88 -3.40 -21.05
C GLU A 100 -4.93 -2.54 -20.33
N ASP A 101 -6.00 -2.13 -21.03
CA ASP A 101 -7.08 -1.34 -20.43
C ASP A 101 -7.92 -2.18 -19.43
N TYR A 102 -8.07 -3.48 -19.70
CA TYR A 102 -8.71 -4.44 -18.79
C TYR A 102 -7.82 -4.77 -17.58
N ASN A 103 -6.52 -4.99 -17.81
CA ASN A 103 -5.53 -5.29 -16.78
C ASN A 103 -5.24 -4.08 -15.90
N TYR A 104 -5.26 -2.86 -16.43
CA TYR A 104 -5.08 -1.64 -15.63
C TYR A 104 -6.24 -1.46 -14.65
N LEU A 105 -7.48 -1.58 -15.10
CA LEU A 105 -8.67 -1.52 -14.24
C LEU A 105 -8.69 -2.66 -13.20
N ALA A 106 -8.30 -3.87 -13.59
CA ALA A 106 -8.15 -5.00 -12.68
C ALA A 106 -7.01 -4.76 -11.66
N LEU A 107 -5.86 -4.25 -12.08
CA LEU A 107 -4.73 -3.90 -11.22
C LEU A 107 -5.07 -2.78 -10.23
N VAL A 108 -5.80 -1.75 -10.65
CA VAL A 108 -6.26 -0.67 -9.77
C VAL A 108 -7.25 -1.22 -8.73
N ARG A 109 -8.15 -2.13 -9.13
CA ARG A 109 -9.09 -2.78 -8.20
C ARG A 109 -8.38 -3.69 -7.22
N ILE A 110 -7.49 -4.55 -7.71
CA ILE A 110 -6.69 -5.47 -6.88
C ILE A 110 -5.78 -4.66 -5.94
N GLY A 111 -5.07 -3.65 -6.45
CA GLY A 111 -4.24 -2.76 -5.66
C GLY A 111 -5.04 -1.98 -4.61
N GLY A 112 -6.25 -1.54 -4.93
CA GLY A 112 -7.17 -0.91 -3.98
C GLY A 112 -7.64 -1.86 -2.88
N MET A 113 -8.03 -3.09 -3.23
CA MET A 113 -8.41 -4.12 -2.26
C MET A 113 -7.25 -4.49 -1.33
N VAL A 114 -6.05 -4.64 -1.90
CA VAL A 114 -4.84 -4.99 -1.17
C VAL A 114 -4.37 -3.87 -0.25
N GLY A 115 -4.33 -2.63 -0.75
CA GLY A 115 -4.00 -1.46 0.06
C GLY A 115 -5.00 -1.27 1.22
N MET A 116 -6.26 -1.63 0.99
CA MET A 116 -7.30 -1.59 2.01
C MET A 116 -7.19 -2.74 3.02
N ILE A 117 -6.90 -3.97 2.60
CA ILE A 117 -6.61 -5.08 3.53
C ILE A 117 -5.42 -4.73 4.40
N LEU A 118 -4.34 -4.19 3.80
CA LEU A 118 -3.20 -3.69 4.55
C LEU A 118 -3.60 -2.57 5.50
N ALA A 119 -4.38 -1.57 5.09
CA ALA A 119 -4.85 -0.53 6.02
C ALA A 119 -5.67 -1.12 7.18
N LEU A 120 -6.56 -2.06 6.89
CA LEU A 120 -7.46 -2.73 7.83
C LEU A 120 -6.75 -3.66 8.81
N THR A 121 -5.66 -4.33 8.41
CA THR A 121 -4.91 -5.20 9.31
C THR A 121 -3.77 -4.45 9.99
N PHE A 122 -3.14 -3.52 9.26
CA PHE A 122 -1.89 -2.90 9.67
C PHE A 122 -2.08 -1.70 10.60
N ILE A 123 -3.13 -0.90 10.40
CA ILE A 123 -3.47 0.19 11.34
C ILE A 123 -3.79 -0.41 12.72
N PRO A 124 -4.68 -1.41 12.85
CA PRO A 124 -4.89 -2.13 14.11
C PRO A 124 -3.64 -2.75 14.70
N PHE A 125 -2.78 -3.35 13.88
CA PHE A 125 -1.58 -4.03 14.34
C PHE A 125 -0.52 -3.07 14.88
N ILE A 126 -0.29 -1.93 14.22
CA ILE A 126 0.57 -0.85 14.74
C ILE A 126 0.03 -0.35 16.08
N LEU A 127 -1.28 -0.15 16.16
CA LEU A 127 -1.94 0.34 17.38
C LEU A 127 -1.88 -0.69 18.52
N TYR A 128 -2.01 -1.98 18.20
CA TYR A 128 -1.92 -3.09 19.15
C TYR A 128 -0.49 -3.28 19.68
N ILE A 129 0.52 -3.22 18.81
CA ILE A 129 1.94 -3.27 19.21
C ILE A 129 2.34 -2.05 20.06
N GLY A 130 1.57 -0.96 20.03
CA GLY A 130 1.71 0.20 20.92
C GLY A 130 1.37 -0.04 22.40
N TYR A 131 1.03 -1.27 22.83
CA TYR A 131 0.77 -1.68 24.23
C TYR A 131 -0.39 -0.97 24.95
N VAL A 132 -1.30 -0.32 24.21
CA VAL A 132 -2.52 0.24 24.81
C VAL A 132 -3.63 -0.81 24.77
N LYS A 133 -3.86 -1.51 25.89
CA LYS A 133 -4.96 -2.51 26.03
C LYS A 133 -6.34 -1.94 25.65
N ASP A 134 -6.53 -0.63 25.75
CA ASP A 134 -7.80 0.05 25.43
C ASP A 134 -7.98 0.35 23.93
N PHE A 135 -6.97 0.12 23.08
CA PHE A 135 -7.05 0.46 21.65
C PHE A 135 -7.70 -0.63 20.79
N PHE A 136 -8.06 -1.78 21.37
CA PHE A 136 -8.88 -2.78 20.70
C PHE A 136 -10.13 -2.15 20.07
N TRP A 137 -10.83 -1.29 20.81
CA TRP A 137 -12.01 -0.58 20.31
C TRP A 137 -11.70 0.45 19.21
N GLY A 138 -10.53 1.09 19.26
CA GLY A 138 -10.07 2.00 18.20
C GLY A 138 -9.80 1.25 16.89
N SER A 139 -9.22 0.06 16.96
CA SER A 139 -9.05 -0.80 15.78
C SER A 139 -10.37 -1.31 15.21
N VAL A 140 -11.29 -1.74 16.07
CA VAL A 140 -12.65 -2.14 15.67
C VAL A 140 -13.40 -0.97 15.03
N PHE A 141 -13.26 0.25 15.57
CA PHE A 141 -13.88 1.45 15.02
C PHE A 141 -13.34 1.81 13.63
N VAL A 142 -12.01 1.73 13.42
CA VAL A 142 -11.41 1.92 12.09
C VAL A 142 -11.97 0.89 11.11
N VAL A 143 -11.98 -0.39 11.49
CA VAL A 143 -12.53 -1.48 10.66
C VAL A 143 -14.00 -1.21 10.30
N VAL A 144 -14.83 -0.84 11.28
CA VAL A 144 -16.26 -0.54 11.09
C VAL A 144 -16.49 0.69 10.19
N ILE A 145 -15.70 1.76 10.33
CA ILE A 145 -15.81 2.95 9.46
C ILE A 145 -15.38 2.64 8.03
N THR A 146 -14.35 1.82 7.86
CA THR A 146 -13.90 1.44 6.52
C THR A 146 -14.80 0.40 5.87
N LEU A 147 -15.52 -0.41 6.66
CA LEU A 147 -16.36 -1.54 6.21
C LEU A 147 -17.38 -1.20 5.11
N PRO A 148 -18.06 -0.04 5.08
CA PRO A 148 -18.94 0.34 3.97
C PRO A 148 -18.18 0.58 2.66
N ILE A 149 -16.99 1.18 2.74
CA ILE A 149 -16.11 1.42 1.59
C ILE A 149 -15.53 0.09 1.11
N THR A 150 -15.12 -0.76 2.06
CA THR A 150 -14.64 -2.11 1.85
C THR A 150 -15.70 -2.99 1.23
N GLY A 151 -16.89 -3.01 1.81
CA GLY A 151 -18.04 -3.78 1.37
C GLY A 151 -18.50 -3.35 -0.02
N HIS A 152 -18.48 -2.06 -0.33
CA HIS A 152 -18.78 -1.58 -1.69
C HIS A 152 -17.72 -2.08 -2.71
N LEU A 153 -16.43 -1.92 -2.42
CA LEU A 153 -15.36 -2.39 -3.32
C LEU A 153 -15.35 -3.92 -3.49
N VAL A 154 -15.61 -4.64 -2.41
CA VAL A 154 -15.68 -6.10 -2.35
C VAL A 154 -16.95 -6.60 -3.05
N TYR A 155 -18.12 -6.00 -2.83
CA TYR A 155 -19.38 -6.38 -3.48
C TYR A 155 -19.31 -6.23 -5.01
N TYR A 156 -18.80 -5.10 -5.51
CA TYR A 156 -18.66 -4.89 -6.96
C TYR A 156 -17.46 -5.62 -7.59
N GLY A 157 -16.53 -6.12 -6.79
CA GLY A 157 -15.36 -6.86 -7.27
C GLY A 157 -15.48 -8.38 -7.17
N LEU A 158 -16.15 -8.90 -6.14
CA LEU A 158 -16.27 -10.34 -5.86
C LEU A 158 -17.19 -11.07 -6.82
N ASP A 159 -18.20 -10.41 -7.39
CA ASP A 159 -19.08 -11.01 -8.41
C ASP A 159 -18.31 -11.45 -9.67
N SER A 160 -17.10 -10.91 -9.87
CA SER A 160 -16.17 -11.32 -10.93
C SER A 160 -15.12 -12.36 -10.50
N LEU A 161 -14.98 -12.63 -9.20
CA LEU A 161 -13.99 -13.54 -8.63
C LEU A 161 -14.65 -14.88 -8.28
N LYS A 162 -14.72 -15.78 -9.27
CA LYS A 162 -15.03 -17.19 -8.99
C LYS A 162 -14.04 -17.73 -7.96
N MET A 163 -14.51 -18.39 -6.90
CA MET A 163 -13.69 -18.94 -5.80
C MET A 163 -12.54 -19.84 -6.27
N GLY A 164 -12.68 -20.52 -7.42
CA GLY A 164 -11.60 -21.30 -8.03
C GLY A 164 -10.37 -20.48 -8.42
N ASN A 165 -10.53 -19.17 -8.62
CA ASN A 165 -9.48 -18.24 -9.02
C ASN A 165 -8.92 -17.44 -7.83
N LEU A 166 -9.35 -17.72 -6.59
CA LEU A 166 -8.91 -16.96 -5.42
C LEU A 166 -7.44 -17.22 -5.09
N ASN A 167 -6.98 -18.47 -5.26
CA ASN A 167 -5.56 -18.79 -5.09
C ASN A 167 -4.70 -18.07 -6.14
N ASP A 168 -5.16 -18.03 -7.39
CA ASP A 168 -4.47 -17.32 -8.47
C ASP A 168 -4.47 -15.80 -8.22
N ALA A 169 -5.56 -15.24 -7.70
CA ALA A 169 -5.63 -13.83 -7.32
C ALA A 169 -4.67 -13.51 -6.15
N ILE A 170 -4.62 -14.34 -5.11
CA ILE A 170 -3.67 -14.19 -4.00
C ILE A 170 -2.24 -14.31 -4.52
N GLN A 171 -1.95 -15.30 -5.35
CA GLN A 171 -0.62 -15.47 -5.94
C GLN A 171 -0.25 -14.27 -6.81
N THR A 172 -1.18 -13.74 -7.61
CA THR A 172 -0.98 -12.52 -8.41
C THR A 172 -0.69 -11.30 -7.54
N ILE A 173 -1.36 -11.18 -6.40
CA ILE A 173 -1.12 -10.11 -5.41
C ILE A 173 0.26 -10.28 -4.77
N VAL A 174 0.56 -11.47 -4.25
CA VAL A 174 1.82 -11.75 -3.53
C VAL A 174 3.02 -11.65 -4.46
N THR A 175 2.87 -12.00 -5.74
CA THR A 175 3.91 -11.85 -6.76
C THR A 175 4.04 -10.41 -7.30
N ASN A 176 3.10 -9.52 -6.98
CA ASN A 176 3.18 -8.13 -7.38
C ASN A 176 4.31 -7.41 -6.61
N ILE A 177 5.29 -6.92 -7.36
CA ILE A 177 6.47 -6.25 -6.78
C ILE A 177 6.12 -5.03 -5.92
N ILE A 178 5.06 -4.28 -6.25
CA ILE A 178 4.63 -3.11 -5.49
C ILE A 178 4.07 -3.56 -4.14
N PHE A 179 3.25 -4.61 -4.13
CA PHE A 179 2.72 -5.18 -2.90
C PHE A 179 3.83 -5.67 -1.98
N GLN A 180 4.82 -6.38 -2.52
CA GLN A 180 5.98 -6.83 -1.75
C GLN A 180 6.78 -5.66 -1.16
N ILE A 181 7.03 -4.60 -1.94
CA ILE A 181 7.73 -3.38 -1.48
C ILE A 181 6.98 -2.73 -0.32
N VAL A 182 5.67 -2.58 -0.45
CA VAL A 182 4.83 -1.99 0.60
C VAL A 182 4.86 -2.88 1.84
N GLY A 183 4.58 -4.18 1.70
CA GLY A 183 4.58 -5.12 2.81
C GLY A 183 5.91 -5.18 3.56
N LEU A 184 7.04 -5.24 2.85
CA LEU A 184 8.37 -5.22 3.45
C LEU A 184 8.67 -3.89 4.17
N SER A 185 8.41 -2.75 3.53
CA SER A 185 8.59 -1.43 4.15
C SER A 185 7.82 -1.30 5.47
N VAL A 186 6.61 -1.81 5.45
CA VAL A 186 5.65 -1.80 6.55
C VAL A 186 6.14 -2.70 7.71
N ILE A 187 6.64 -3.91 7.42
CA ILE A 187 7.31 -4.77 8.40
C ILE A 187 8.55 -4.07 9.00
N ASN A 188 9.36 -3.42 8.16
CA ASN A 188 10.57 -2.72 8.58
C ASN A 188 10.29 -1.61 9.59
N VAL A 189 9.27 -0.79 9.34
CA VAL A 189 8.87 0.27 10.26
C VAL A 189 8.45 -0.32 11.61
N VAL A 190 7.67 -1.40 11.63
CA VAL A 190 7.25 -2.04 12.87
C VAL A 190 8.44 -2.62 13.64
N VAL A 191 9.32 -3.36 12.97
CA VAL A 191 10.52 -3.92 13.62
C VAL A 191 11.43 -2.82 14.12
N PHE A 192 11.63 -1.75 13.35
CA PHE A 192 12.44 -0.61 13.78
C PHE A 192 11.85 0.08 15.02
N LEU A 193 10.54 0.39 15.02
CA LEU A 193 9.89 1.02 16.16
C LEU A 193 9.88 0.13 17.39
N ARG A 194 9.68 -1.18 17.22
CA ARG A 194 9.56 -2.11 18.34
C ARG A 194 10.90 -2.56 18.90
N ILE A 195 11.82 -2.97 18.02
CA ILE A 195 13.09 -3.58 18.39
C ILE A 195 14.24 -2.60 18.18
N GLY A 196 14.22 -1.83 17.09
CA GLY A 196 15.26 -0.85 16.79
C GLY A 196 15.37 0.23 17.87
N LEU A 197 14.25 0.84 18.29
CA LEU A 197 14.26 1.83 19.37
C LEU A 197 14.66 1.24 20.73
N GLN A 198 14.43 -0.06 20.96
CA GLN A 198 14.84 -0.76 22.18
C GLN A 198 16.32 -1.18 22.16
N THR A 199 16.98 -1.13 21.01
CA THR A 199 18.40 -1.44 20.86
C THR A 199 19.21 -0.18 21.11
N LEU A 200 20.32 -0.27 21.85
CA LEU A 200 21.18 0.88 22.19
C LEU A 200 22.05 1.29 20.99
N ILE A 201 21.39 1.74 19.92
CA ILE A 201 22.00 2.33 18.73
C ILE A 201 21.35 3.70 18.54
N THR A 202 22.17 4.72 18.31
CA THR A 202 21.65 6.09 18.10
C THR A 202 20.90 6.18 16.77
N LEU A 203 19.93 7.09 16.67
CA LEU A 203 19.17 7.31 15.44
C LEU A 203 20.09 7.69 14.25
N GLN A 204 21.16 8.44 14.52
CA GLN A 204 22.16 8.82 13.53
C GLN A 204 22.94 7.60 13.02
N THR A 205 23.35 6.71 13.94
CA THR A 205 24.02 5.45 13.59
C THR A 205 23.11 4.55 12.76
N TYR A 206 21.82 4.47 13.10
CA TYR A 206 20.84 3.78 12.27
C TYR A 206 20.79 4.36 10.85
N ALA A 207 20.53 5.67 10.73
CA ALA A 207 20.43 6.33 9.43
C ALA A 207 21.69 6.09 8.57
N LEU A 208 22.88 6.17 9.17
CA LEU A 208 24.14 5.90 8.50
C LEU A 208 24.25 4.45 8.03
N ILE A 209 23.95 3.47 8.89
CA ILE A 209 24.00 2.05 8.53
C ILE A 209 23.01 1.76 7.40
N TYR A 210 21.75 2.20 7.50
CA TYR A 210 20.76 2.00 6.45
C TYR A 210 21.19 2.64 5.12
N LEU A 211 21.69 3.87 5.15
CA LEU A 211 22.17 4.56 3.95
C LEU A 211 23.33 3.81 3.29
N LEU A 212 24.34 3.42 4.08
CA LEU A 212 25.50 2.69 3.59
C LEU A 212 25.11 1.32 3.03
N SER A 213 24.25 0.57 3.72
CA SER A 213 23.77 -0.73 3.23
C SER A 213 23.01 -0.59 1.92
N ILE A 214 22.18 0.46 1.76
CA ILE A 214 21.45 0.73 0.51
C ILE A 214 22.44 1.08 -0.62
N LEU A 215 23.42 1.94 -0.35
CA LEU A 215 24.44 2.31 -1.34
C LEU A 215 25.25 1.10 -1.80
N VAL A 216 25.71 0.26 -0.87
CA VAL A 216 26.44 -0.98 -1.19
C VAL A 216 25.57 -1.91 -2.02
N ALA A 217 24.33 -2.16 -1.60
CA ALA A 217 23.42 -3.02 -2.34
C ALA A 217 23.10 -2.47 -3.74
N PHE A 218 22.99 -1.15 -3.88
CA PHE A 218 22.80 -0.49 -5.16
C PHE A 218 24.02 -0.71 -6.07
N VAL A 219 25.25 -0.47 -5.59
CA VAL A 219 26.49 -0.70 -6.36
C VAL A 219 26.63 -2.17 -6.77
N VAL A 220 26.37 -3.10 -5.85
CA VAL A 220 26.38 -4.54 -6.16
C VAL A 220 25.34 -4.88 -7.22
N ALA A 221 24.12 -4.34 -7.12
CA ALA A 221 23.07 -4.59 -8.11
C ALA A 221 23.44 -4.03 -9.49
N GLN A 222 24.10 -2.87 -9.56
CA GLN A 222 24.62 -2.29 -10.80
C GLN A 222 25.67 -3.20 -11.47
N TRP A 223 26.51 -3.82 -10.66
CA TRP A 223 27.54 -4.74 -11.14
C TRP A 223 26.97 -6.08 -11.63
N VAL A 224 25.97 -6.62 -10.93
CA VAL A 224 25.34 -7.90 -11.27
C VAL A 224 24.31 -7.77 -12.40
N TYR A 225 23.57 -6.66 -12.47
CA TYR A 225 22.48 -6.45 -13.42
C TYR A 225 22.72 -5.17 -14.26
N PRO A 226 23.33 -5.26 -15.46
CA PRO A 226 23.62 -4.09 -16.27
C PRO A 226 22.35 -3.27 -16.57
N LEU A 227 22.44 -1.96 -16.31
CA LEU A 227 21.40 -0.91 -16.24
C LEU A 227 20.25 -0.92 -17.27
N LYS A 228 20.41 -1.58 -18.41
CA LYS A 228 19.56 -1.36 -19.59
C LYS A 228 18.15 -1.97 -19.52
N LYS A 229 17.75 -2.70 -18.47
CA LYS A 229 16.49 -3.49 -18.55
C LYS A 229 15.48 -3.45 -17.40
N THR A 230 15.69 -2.85 -16.23
CA THR A 230 14.59 -2.83 -15.22
C THR A 230 14.73 -1.79 -14.10
N SER A 231 14.04 -0.65 -14.21
CA SER A 231 13.96 0.37 -13.14
C SER A 231 13.24 -0.12 -11.88
N LYS A 232 12.19 -0.94 -12.04
CA LYS A 232 11.38 -1.46 -10.92
C LYS A 232 12.15 -2.37 -9.95
N LYS A 233 13.20 -3.05 -10.43
CA LYS A 233 14.03 -3.93 -9.58
C LYS A 233 14.88 -3.14 -8.58
N TYR A 234 15.30 -1.93 -8.93
CA TYR A 234 16.05 -1.07 -8.01
C TYR A 234 15.18 -0.55 -6.87
N LEU A 235 13.89 -0.28 -7.11
CA LEU A 235 12.94 0.08 -6.04
C LEU A 235 12.79 -1.04 -5.01
N TYR A 236 12.89 -2.30 -5.42
CA TYR A 236 12.83 -3.43 -4.51
C TYR A 236 14.01 -3.46 -3.51
N ILE A 237 15.19 -2.99 -3.92
CA ILE A 237 16.38 -2.90 -3.05
C ILE A 237 16.12 -2.00 -1.85
N PHE A 238 15.40 -0.89 -2.05
CA PHE A 238 15.04 0.04 -0.98
C PHE A 238 14.10 -0.57 0.07
N ALA A 239 13.37 -1.65 -0.25
CA ALA A 239 12.54 -2.37 0.71
C ALA A 239 13.27 -3.59 1.30
N LEU A 240 14.05 -4.28 0.48
CA LEU A 240 14.77 -5.50 0.86
C LEU A 240 15.93 -5.22 1.82
N VAL A 241 16.73 -4.19 1.56
CA VAL A 241 17.89 -3.89 2.41
C VAL A 241 17.47 -3.54 3.84
N PRO A 242 16.47 -2.65 4.05
CA PRO A 242 15.98 -2.42 5.40
C PRO A 242 15.39 -3.67 6.07
N PHE A 243 14.88 -4.62 5.28
CA PHE A 243 14.39 -5.91 5.79
C PHE A 243 15.50 -6.81 6.30
N VAL A 244 16.60 -6.93 5.57
CA VAL A 244 17.78 -7.65 6.06
C VAL A 244 18.30 -7.02 7.36
N MET A 245 18.34 -5.69 7.44
CA MET A 245 18.74 -4.99 8.66
C MET A 245 17.75 -5.22 9.83
N SER A 246 16.45 -5.23 9.54
CA SER A 246 15.42 -5.53 10.53
C SER A 246 15.55 -6.96 11.06
N LEU A 247 15.85 -7.93 10.19
CA LEU A 247 16.15 -9.30 10.62
C LEU A 247 17.38 -9.35 11.54
N PHE A 248 18.44 -8.62 11.22
CA PHE A 248 19.62 -8.52 12.09
C PHE A 248 19.25 -7.98 13.48
N LEU A 249 18.42 -6.94 13.57
CA LEU A 249 17.92 -6.42 14.84
C LEU A 249 17.08 -7.44 15.60
N CYS A 250 16.18 -8.14 14.92
CA CYS A 250 15.39 -9.23 15.50
C CYS A 250 16.30 -10.31 16.09
N PHE A 251 17.31 -10.77 15.34
CA PHE A 251 18.26 -11.77 15.83
C PHE A 251 19.03 -11.26 17.05
N ASN A 252 19.50 -10.00 17.02
CA ASN A 252 20.18 -9.42 18.16
C ASN A 252 19.30 -9.44 19.43
N TYR A 253 18.01 -9.11 19.27
CA TYR A 253 17.06 -8.99 20.36
C TYR A 253 16.58 -10.34 20.91
N PHE A 254 16.11 -11.24 20.04
CA PHE A 254 15.53 -12.52 20.47
C PHE A 254 16.58 -13.47 21.06
N PHE A 255 17.83 -13.40 20.58
CA PHE A 255 18.94 -14.20 21.09
C PHE A 255 19.79 -13.43 22.12
N SER A 256 19.20 -12.44 22.79
CA SER A 256 19.87 -11.69 23.85
C SER A 256 19.92 -12.45 25.17
N SER A 257 21.03 -12.28 25.92
CA SER A 257 21.34 -13.02 27.15
C SER A 257 21.90 -12.08 28.23
N TYR A 258 22.14 -12.62 29.43
CA TYR A 258 22.75 -11.91 30.56
C TYR A 258 21.97 -10.66 31.00
N PRO A 259 20.80 -10.83 31.63
CA PRO A 259 19.99 -9.70 32.08
C PRO A 259 20.72 -8.90 33.16
N THR A 260 20.81 -7.58 32.96
CA THR A 260 21.35 -6.61 33.90
C THR A 260 20.30 -5.55 34.20
N GLN A 261 20.04 -5.31 35.48
CA GLN A 261 19.10 -4.28 35.91
C GLN A 261 19.85 -2.99 36.23
N GLU A 262 19.34 -1.88 35.73
CA GLU A 262 19.89 -0.54 35.97
C GLU A 262 18.75 0.41 36.33
N THR A 263 18.89 1.12 37.46
CA THR A 263 17.87 2.05 37.96
C THR A 263 18.35 3.49 37.81
N TYR A 264 17.48 4.35 37.32
CA TYR A 264 17.77 5.76 37.08
C TYR A 264 16.68 6.66 37.63
N GLN A 265 17.10 7.78 38.21
CA GLN A 265 16.20 8.91 38.45
C GLN A 265 15.87 9.58 37.12
N TYR A 266 14.67 10.14 36.99
CA TYR A 266 14.30 10.87 35.79
C TYR A 266 13.58 12.19 36.10
N HIS A 267 13.64 13.11 35.14
CA HIS A 267 12.79 14.29 35.14
C HIS A 267 11.79 14.24 34.00
N VAL A 268 10.56 14.61 34.34
CA VAL A 268 9.45 14.72 33.41
C VAL A 268 9.47 16.10 32.76
N HIS A 269 9.34 16.14 31.43
CA HIS A 269 9.11 17.40 30.73
C HIS A 269 7.64 17.81 30.87
N LEU A 270 7.38 19.02 31.36
CA LEU A 270 6.02 19.56 31.43
C LEU A 270 5.71 20.35 30.17
N GLN A 271 4.62 20.00 29.48
CA GLN A 271 4.11 20.77 28.35
C GLN A 271 3.09 21.80 28.84
N TYR A 272 3.42 23.08 28.64
CA TYR A 272 2.54 24.21 28.97
C TYR A 272 1.75 24.63 27.73
N TYR A 273 0.43 24.48 27.80
CA TYR A 273 -0.49 25.01 26.80
C TYR A 273 -1.15 26.27 27.34
N LYS A 274 -1.27 27.31 26.50
CA LYS A 274 -1.90 28.60 26.85
C LYS A 274 -3.28 28.33 27.48
N ASN A 275 -3.48 28.77 28.73
CA ASN A 275 -4.70 28.60 29.55
C ASN A 275 -5.11 27.17 29.96
N ARG A 276 -4.18 26.18 29.99
CA ARG A 276 -4.47 24.83 30.52
C ARG A 276 -3.47 24.43 31.60
N ARG A 277 -3.88 23.49 32.47
CA ARG A 277 -2.96 22.86 33.44
C ARG A 277 -1.79 22.19 32.70
N PRO A 278 -0.57 22.26 33.23
CA PRO A 278 0.58 21.60 32.62
C PRO A 278 0.30 20.11 32.48
N LYS A 279 0.59 19.56 31.30
CA LYS A 279 0.42 18.13 31.02
C LYS A 279 1.78 17.46 31.00
N VAL A 280 1.88 16.30 31.66
CA VAL A 280 3.08 15.46 31.64
C VAL A 280 3.36 15.00 30.21
N SER A 281 4.59 15.23 29.74
CA SER A 281 5.09 14.77 28.46
C SER A 281 5.40 13.27 28.50
N SER A 282 5.34 12.62 27.33
CA SER A 282 5.77 11.23 27.12
C SER A 282 7.27 11.08 27.18
N LYS A 283 7.99 12.20 27.14
CA LYS A 283 9.45 12.24 27.18
C LYS A 283 9.94 12.46 28.60
N ILE A 284 10.84 11.60 29.04
CA ILE A 284 11.62 11.76 30.27
C ILE A 284 13.10 11.99 29.94
N THR A 285 13.83 12.65 30.84
CA THR A 285 15.29 12.74 30.80
C THR A 285 15.86 11.94 31.96
N LEU A 286 16.67 10.93 31.65
CA LEU A 286 17.31 10.07 32.65
C LEU A 286 18.53 10.76 33.24
N LYS A 287 18.70 10.66 34.56
CA LYS A 287 19.84 11.16 35.29
C LYS A 287 20.54 10.04 36.05
N TYR A 288 21.86 10.10 36.04
CA TYR A 288 22.73 9.28 36.88
C TYR A 288 23.84 10.16 37.43
N ASP A 289 23.95 10.22 38.76
CA ASP A 289 24.96 11.04 39.45
C ASP A 289 24.98 12.52 38.99
N GLY A 290 23.79 13.09 38.78
CA GLY A 290 23.61 14.48 38.33
C GLY A 290 23.78 14.72 36.82
N TYR A 291 24.27 13.76 36.05
CA TYR A 291 24.47 13.88 34.59
C TYR A 291 23.36 13.20 33.79
N GLU A 292 23.06 13.73 32.60
CA GLU A 292 22.13 13.11 31.65
C GLU A 292 22.71 11.78 31.14
N LYS A 293 21.92 10.71 31.28
CA LYS A 293 22.29 9.37 30.83
C LYS A 293 21.42 8.98 29.64
N TYR A 294 22.04 8.37 28.63
CA TYR A 294 21.36 7.87 27.43
C TYR A 294 20.58 8.95 26.64
N GLY A 295 21.05 10.20 26.69
CA GLY A 295 20.47 11.35 25.99
C GLY A 295 20.24 11.09 24.49
N GLU A 296 21.16 10.36 23.85
CA GLU A 296 21.11 10.04 22.42
C GLU A 296 20.19 8.86 22.01
N TYR A 297 19.66 8.11 22.97
CA TYR A 297 18.82 6.92 22.71
C TYR A 297 17.34 7.23 22.96
N ILE A 298 16.67 7.72 21.92
CA ILE A 298 15.27 8.17 22.03
C ILE A 298 14.30 7.10 22.54
N GLY A 299 14.55 5.82 22.23
CA GLY A 299 13.69 4.73 22.67
C GLY A 299 13.74 4.41 24.16
N LEU A 300 14.73 4.93 24.89
CA LEU A 300 14.79 4.85 26.36
C LEU A 300 14.15 6.06 27.04
N GLN A 301 13.66 7.04 26.29
CA GLN A 301 13.15 8.29 26.85
C GLN A 301 11.68 8.54 26.54
N VAL A 302 11.13 7.88 25.52
CA VAL A 302 9.77 8.12 25.04
C VAL A 302 8.87 6.96 25.43
N PHE A 303 7.85 7.27 26.22
CA PHE A 303 6.89 6.33 26.77
C PHE A 303 5.47 6.69 26.32
N TRP A 304 4.67 5.68 26.02
CA TRP A 304 3.30 5.88 25.59
C TRP A 304 2.30 5.90 26.75
N ASP A 305 2.64 5.28 27.89
CA ASP A 305 1.83 5.34 29.11
C ASP A 305 2.38 6.39 30.07
N TYR A 306 1.55 7.38 30.38
CA TYR A 306 1.90 8.56 31.18
C TYR A 306 1.55 8.38 32.66
N LYS A 307 0.63 7.46 33.00
CA LYS A 307 0.14 7.34 34.38
C LYS A 307 1.23 6.88 35.35
N PRO A 308 2.05 5.86 35.03
CA PRO A 308 3.13 5.45 35.92
C PRO A 308 4.20 6.56 36.08
N ILE A 309 4.39 7.36 35.03
CA ILE A 309 5.38 8.44 34.99
C ILE A 309 5.04 9.55 36.01
N GLU A 310 3.75 9.86 36.17
CA GLU A 310 3.26 10.90 37.09
C GLU A 310 3.48 10.56 38.57
N SER A 311 3.44 9.28 38.93
CA SER A 311 3.52 8.80 40.31
C SER A 311 4.91 8.31 40.73
N SER A 312 5.88 8.30 39.82
CA SER A 312 7.20 7.72 40.04
C SER A 312 8.31 8.75 39.78
N SER A 313 9.47 8.50 40.37
CA SER A 313 10.68 9.32 40.22
C SER A 313 11.86 8.49 39.69
N ASN A 314 11.76 7.16 39.78
CA ASN A 314 12.74 6.21 39.33
C ASN A 314 12.17 5.29 38.24
N ILE A 315 13.02 4.94 37.28
CA ILE A 315 12.75 3.91 36.29
C ILE A 315 13.85 2.84 36.37
N ARG A 316 13.43 1.58 36.45
CA ARG A 316 14.31 0.41 36.41
C ARG A 316 14.22 -0.22 35.03
N TYR A 317 15.34 -0.28 34.32
CA TYR A 317 15.45 -0.99 33.05
C TYR A 317 16.04 -2.38 33.25
N THR A 318 15.56 -3.34 32.45
CA THR A 318 16.24 -4.61 32.25
C THR A 318 16.88 -4.62 30.88
N PHE A 319 18.22 -4.57 30.88
CA PHE A 319 19.01 -4.71 29.67
C PHE A 319 19.49 -6.14 29.49
N LYS A 320 19.70 -6.55 28.24
CA LYS A 320 20.36 -7.79 27.87
C LYS A 320 21.43 -7.52 26.83
N GLN A 321 22.46 -8.36 26.81
CA GLN A 321 23.48 -8.37 25.79
C GLN A 321 22.97 -9.15 24.57
N GLY A 322 22.76 -8.48 23.45
CA GLY A 322 22.31 -9.12 22.21
C GLY A 322 23.36 -10.02 21.58
N LEU A 323 22.93 -10.86 20.62
CA LEU A 323 23.79 -11.83 19.92
C LEU A 323 25.05 -11.19 19.31
N PHE A 324 24.95 -9.97 18.80
CA PHE A 324 26.08 -9.26 18.17
C PHE A 324 26.82 -8.36 19.14
N GLY A 325 26.61 -8.55 20.45
CA GLY A 325 27.20 -7.71 21.49
C GLY A 325 26.56 -6.32 21.61
N ILE A 326 25.41 -6.09 20.96
CA ILE A 326 24.69 -4.83 21.05
C ILE A 326 23.63 -4.96 22.14
N ARG A 327 23.68 -4.07 23.13
CA ARG A 327 22.76 -4.08 24.27
C ARG A 327 21.34 -3.73 23.83
N VAL A 328 20.36 -4.42 24.39
CA VAL A 328 18.93 -4.20 24.15
C VAL A 328 18.20 -4.01 25.47
N MET A 329 17.23 -3.10 25.51
CA MET A 329 16.27 -2.95 26.60
C MET A 329 15.11 -3.89 26.34
N THR A 330 14.89 -4.86 27.23
CA THR A 330 13.79 -5.82 27.08
C THR A 330 12.59 -5.50 27.95
N ASP A 331 12.81 -4.79 29.05
CA ASP A 331 11.75 -4.46 30.00
C ASP A 331 12.06 -3.16 30.76
N TYR A 332 11.02 -2.53 31.29
CA TYR A 332 11.14 -1.36 32.15
C TYR A 332 9.99 -1.29 33.17
N GLU A 333 10.28 -0.75 34.35
CA GLU A 333 9.30 -0.56 35.41
C GLU A 333 9.51 0.79 36.09
N PHE A 334 8.42 1.55 36.26
CA PHE A 334 8.41 2.77 37.03
C PHE A 334 8.20 2.45 38.50
N SER A 335 9.04 3.02 39.36
CA SER A 335 8.97 2.80 40.81
C SER A 335 8.96 4.14 41.56
N PRO A 336 8.12 4.28 42.62
CA PRO A 336 8.21 5.41 43.52
C PRO A 336 9.54 5.39 44.27
N ASP A 337 9.99 6.54 44.80
CA ASP A 337 11.17 6.60 45.67
C ASP A 337 11.00 5.62 46.84
N GLU A 338 12.00 4.74 47.03
CA GLU A 338 12.19 4.04 48.29
C GLU A 338 12.47 5.11 49.36
N LYS A 339 11.48 5.36 50.22
CA LYS A 339 11.60 6.28 51.34
C LYS A 339 12.52 5.75 52.42
#